data_AF-A0A377C1X2-F1
#
_entry.id   AF-A0A377C1X2-F1
#
_cell.length_a   1.000
_cell.length_b   1.000
_cell.length_c   1.000
_cell.angle_alpha   90.00
_cell.angle_beta   90.00
_cell.angle_gamma   90.00
#
_symmetry.space_group_name_H-M   'P 1'
#
loop_
_entity.id
_entity.type
_entity.pdbx_description
1 polymer ?
#
loop_
_entity_poly.entity_id
_entity_poly.type
_entity_poly.pdbx_seq_one_letter_code
_entity_poly.pdbx_strand_id
1 'polypeptide(L)' 'MFRIEPNLIKAIALVESNLKKDSIGKNRDKNNNIKSLDYWLMQINQMHIPLLKKTWNNKR' A
#
# COMPACT_ATOMS: atom_id res chain seq x y z
N MET A 1 0.93 -8.54 17.79
CA MET A 1 0.13 -8.90 16.59
C MET A 1 -0.91 -7.82 16.35
N PHE A 2 -1.01 -7.26 15.15
CA PHE A 2 -2.04 -6.26 14.85
C PHE A 2 -3.42 -6.96 14.92
N ARG A 3 -4.32 -6.47 15.77
CA ARG A 3 -5.67 -7.02 15.96
C ARG A 3 -6.61 -6.51 14.87
N ILE A 4 -6.25 -6.76 13.61
CA ILE A 4 -7.07 -6.40 12.45
C ILE A 4 -7.81 -7.66 12.02
N GLU A 5 -9.10 -7.51 11.73
CA GLU A 5 -9.94 -8.62 11.27
C GLU A 5 -9.42 -9.12 9.90
N PRO A 6 -9.14 -10.43 9.73
CA PRO A 6 -8.50 -10.93 8.50
C PRO A 6 -9.32 -10.73 7.23
N ASN A 7 -10.65 -10.84 7.30
CA ASN A 7 -11.50 -10.66 6.15
C ASN A 7 -11.54 -9.20 5.69
N LEU A 8 -11.38 -8.23 6.60
CA LEU A 8 -11.21 -6.82 6.27
C LEU A 8 -9.94 -6.59 5.44
N ILE A 9 -8.81 -7.16 5.85
CA ILE A 9 -7.56 -7.05 5.07
C ILE A 9 -7.74 -7.69 3.69
N LYS A 10 -8.39 -8.86 3.63
CA LYS A 10 -8.65 -9.57 2.37
C LYS A 10 -9.57 -8.78 1.44
N ALA A 11 -10.63 -8.17 1.98
CA ALA A 11 -11.56 -7.35 1.22
C ALA A 11 -10.88 -6.11 0.64
N ILE A 12 -10.05 -5.43 1.42
CA ILE A 12 -9.24 -4.29 0.93
C ILE A 12 -8.31 -4.77 -0.18
N ALA A 13 -7.56 -5.84 0.03
CA ALA A 13 -6.61 -6.34 -0.97
C ALA A 13 -7.30 -6.81 -2.27
N LEU A 14 -8.52 -7.33 -2.17
CA LEU A 14 -9.33 -7.71 -3.33
C LEU A 14 -9.72 -6.48 -4.17
N VAL A 15 -10.15 -5.39 -3.53
CA VAL A 15 -10.54 -4.15 -4.25
C VAL A 15 -9.31 -3.43 -4.82
N GLU A 16 -8.26 -3.29 -4.02
CA GLU A 16 -7.09 -2.48 -4.36
C GLU A 16 -6.18 -3.11 -5.44
N SER A 17 -6.01 -4.44 -5.40
CA SER A 17 -5.06 -5.13 -6.28
C SER A 17 -5.63 -6.35 -6.98
N ASN A 18 -6.90 -6.71 -6.72
CA ASN A 18 -7.44 -8.01 -7.10
C ASN A 18 -6.55 -9.17 -6.59
N LEU A 19 -6.07 -9.05 -5.35
CA LEU A 19 -5.15 -9.98 -4.69
C LEU A 19 -3.81 -10.20 -5.44
N LYS A 20 -3.43 -9.30 -6.36
CA LYS A 20 -2.15 -9.37 -7.05
C LYS A 20 -1.06 -8.79 -6.17
N LYS A 21 -0.21 -9.67 -5.62
CA LYS A 21 0.83 -9.27 -4.68
C LYS A 21 1.78 -8.21 -5.25
N ASP A 22 2.12 -8.25 -6.53
CA ASP A 22 3.10 -7.37 -7.18
C ASP A 22 2.45 -6.18 -7.93
N SER A 23 1.22 -5.79 -7.55
CA SER A 23 0.50 -4.68 -8.19
C SER A 23 1.19 -3.33 -7.93
N ILE A 24 1.29 -2.50 -8.97
CA ILE A 24 1.84 -1.13 -8.90
C ILE A 24 0.84 -0.14 -9.50
N GLY A 25 0.25 0.69 -8.64
CA GLY A 25 -0.63 1.80 -9.00
C GLY A 25 0.17 3.06 -9.33
N LYS A 26 -0.37 3.90 -10.23
CA LYS A 26 0.25 5.17 -10.64
C LYS A 26 -0.73 6.31 -10.39
N ASN A 27 -0.42 7.14 -9.40
CA ASN A 27 -1.16 8.37 -9.15
C ASN A 27 -0.58 9.48 -10.01
N ARG A 28 -1.45 10.15 -10.77
CA ARG A 28 -1.06 11.20 -11.71
C ARG A 28 -1.59 12.56 -11.29
N ASP A 29 -0.84 13.61 -11.64
CA ASP A 29 -1.33 14.99 -11.50
C ASP A 29 -2.31 15.36 -12.63
N LYS A 30 -2.81 16.60 -12.60
CA LYS A 30 -3.71 17.12 -13.65
C LYS A 30 -3.06 17.19 -15.03
N ASN A 31 -1.72 17.19 -15.09
CA ASN A 31 -0.93 17.23 -16.31
C ASN A 31 -0.50 15.82 -16.75
N ASN A 32 -1.07 14.77 -16.15
CA ASN A 32 -0.79 13.36 -16.44
C ASN A 32 0.63 12.87 -16.06
N ASN A 33 1.40 13.66 -15.31
CA ASN A 33 2.70 13.24 -14.78
C ASN A 33 2.52 12.32 -13.58
N ILE A 34 3.40 11.33 -13.43
CA ILE A 34 3.38 10.43 -12.26
C ILE A 34 3.81 11.23 -11.02
N LYS A 35 2.89 11.39 -10.07
CA LYS A 35 3.12 12.05 -8.79
C LYS A 35 3.59 11.07 -7.73
N SER A 36 3.01 9.87 -7.71
CA SER A 36 3.40 8.82 -6.78
C SER A 36 3.00 7.43 -7.26
N LEU A 37 3.60 6.42 -6.63
CA LEU A 37 3.30 5.01 -6.86
C LEU A 37 2.64 4.42 -5.61
N ASP A 38 1.73 3.48 -5.84
CA ASP A 38 1.09 2.67 -4.81
C ASP A 38 1.52 1.22 -4.98
N TYR A 39 1.87 0.55 -3.89
CA TYR A 39 2.52 -0.75 -3.97
C TYR A 39 1.74 -1.88 -3.28
N TRP A 40 1.84 -3.06 -3.89
CA TRP A 40 1.47 -4.36 -3.33
C TRP A 40 -0.04 -4.54 -3.12
N LEU A 41 -0.40 -5.53 -2.31
CA LEU A 41 -1.78 -5.99 -2.08
C LEU A 41 -2.77 -4.89 -1.72
N MET A 42 -2.34 -3.94 -0.88
CA MET A 42 -3.20 -2.87 -0.34
C MET A 42 -2.89 -1.51 -0.98
N GLN A 43 -2.13 -1.47 -2.08
CA GLN A 43 -1.79 -0.25 -2.79
C GLN A 43 -1.27 0.87 -1.85
N ILE A 44 -0.29 0.53 -1.00
CA ILE A 44 0.26 1.49 -0.03
C ILE A 44 1.10 2.53 -0.77
N ASN A 45 0.80 3.80 -0.53
CA ASN A 45 1.50 4.90 -1.19
C ASN A 45 2.99 4.99 -0.83
N GLN A 46 3.82 5.23 -1.85
CA GLN A 46 5.28 5.32 -1.75
C GLN A 46 5.74 6.33 -0.70
N MET A 47 4.99 7.42 -0.51
CA MET A 47 5.35 8.50 0.40
C MET A 47 5.35 8.04 1.87
N HIS A 48 4.58 7.00 2.20
CA HIS A 48 4.45 6.50 3.57
C HIS A 48 5.42 5.35 3.89
N ILE A 49 5.98 4.68 2.87
CA ILE A 49 6.88 3.53 3.05
C ILE A 49 8.10 3.85 3.95
N PRO A 50 8.80 5.01 3.82
CA PRO A 50 9.93 5.34 4.68
C PRO A 50 9.55 5.37 6.18
N LEU A 51 8.40 5.95 6.51
CA LEU A 51 7.90 6.00 7.88
C LEU A 51 7.57 4.60 8.41
N LEU A 52 6.93 3.76 7.59
CA LEU A 52 6.62 2.37 7.94
C LEU A 52 7.89 1.55 8.21
N LYS A 53 8.93 1.72 7.40
CA LYS A 53 10.24 1.07 7.63
C LYS A 53 10.87 1.52 8.95
N LYS A 54 10.86 2.82 9.23
CA LYS A 54 11.41 3.37 10.49
C LYS A 54 10.68 2.82 11.70
N THR A 55 9.35 2.86 11.68
CA THR A 55 8.51 2.35 12.79
C THR A 55 8.67 0.85 12.99
N TRP A 56 8.86 0.09 11.92
CA TRP A 56 9.13 -1.34 11.99
C TRP A 56 10.50 -1.65 12.62
N ASN A 57 11.55 -0.92 12.23
CA ASN A 57 12.88 -1.08 12.79
C ASN A 57 12.94 -0.72 14.28
N ASN A 58 12.22 0.31 14.71
CA ASN A 58 12.19 0.74 16.11
C ASN A 58 11.39 -0.21 17.03
N LYS A 59 10.59 -1.13 16.46
CA LYS A 59 9.82 -2.14 17.21
C LYS A 59 10.59 -3.46 17.38
N ARG A 60 11.77 -3.57 16.79
CA ARG A 60 12.69 -4.70 16.97
C ARG A 60 13.73 -4.35 18.02
#